data_AF-A0A5S3RJF0-F1
#
_entry.id   AF-A0A5S3RJF0-F1
#
_cell.length_a   1.000
_cell.length_b   1.000
_cell.length_c   1.000
_cell.angle_alpha   90.00
_cell.angle_beta   90.00
_cell.angle_gamma   90.00
#
_symmetry.space_group_name_H-M   'P 1'
#
loop_
_entity.id
_entity.type
_entity.pdbx_description
1 polymer ?
#
loop_
_entity_poly.entity_id
_entity_poly.type
_entity_poly.pdbx_seq_one_letter_code
_entity_poly.pdbx_strand_id
1 'polypeptide(L)'
;RTPPIKGLYFWGGVGRGKTYLVDTFYEAQPANRKIRVHFHRFMHRVHDELKKLDKTANPLEVVADILKSETDIICFEEFFVQDITDAMLLRGLREAL
;
A
#
# COMPACT_ATOMS: atom_id res chain seq x y z
N ARG A 1 -17.42 -1.29 -17.50
CA ARG A 1 -16.63 -1.20 -16.24
C ARG A 1 -15.74 0.02 -16.36
N THR A 2 -15.75 0.92 -15.37
CA THR A 2 -14.82 2.06 -15.33
C THR A 2 -13.39 1.50 -15.19
N PRO A 3 -12.40 2.01 -15.96
CA PRO A 3 -11.02 1.56 -15.83
C PRO A 3 -10.48 1.82 -14.41
N PRO A 4 -9.61 0.95 -13.88
CA PRO A 4 -9.05 1.15 -12.55
C PRO A 4 -8.24 2.46 -12.50
N ILE A 5 -8.36 3.17 -11.38
CA ILE A 5 -7.58 4.39 -11.14
C ILE A 5 -6.11 3.99 -11.04
N LYS A 6 -5.25 4.58 -11.87
CA LYS A 6 -3.80 4.34 -11.81
C LYS A 6 -3.20 5.13 -10.66
N GLY A 7 -2.36 4.48 -9.86
CA GLY A 7 -1.53 5.15 -8.87
C GLY A 7 -0.41 5.99 -9.48
N LEU A 8 0.28 6.74 -8.63
CA LEU A 8 1.42 7.59 -8.99
C LEU A 8 2.66 7.17 -8.19
N TYR A 9 3.81 7.12 -8.86
CA TYR A 9 5.10 6.80 -8.24
C TYR A 9 6.11 7.91 -8.54
N PHE A 10 6.58 8.60 -7.50
CA PHE A 10 7.62 9.61 -7.62
C PHE A 10 9.00 8.98 -7.43
N TRP A 11 9.89 9.16 -8.41
CA TRP A 11 11.28 8.72 -8.32
C TRP A 11 12.24 9.88 -8.59
N GLY A 12 13.45 9.80 -8.02
CA GLY A 12 14.51 10.79 -8.21
C GLY A 12 15.40 10.96 -6.98
N GLY A 13 16.52 11.68 -7.15
CA GLY A 13 17.52 11.87 -6.09
C GLY A 13 17.01 12.60 -4.84
N VAL A 14 17.89 12.70 -3.83
CA VAL A 14 17.61 13.41 -2.57
C VAL A 14 17.35 14.90 -2.83
N GLY A 15 16.46 15.52 -2.05
CA GLY A 15 16.20 16.97 -2.11
C GLY A 15 15.35 17.45 -3.30
N ARG A 16 14.69 16.54 -4.04
CA ARG A 16 13.88 16.89 -5.23
C ARG A 16 12.39 17.17 -4.96
N GLY A 17 12.00 17.37 -3.70
CA GLY A 17 10.62 17.69 -3.34
C GLY A 17 9.61 16.54 -3.40
N LYS A 18 10.06 15.28 -3.53
CA LYS A 18 9.17 14.11 -3.59
C LYS A 18 8.23 14.02 -2.39
N THR A 19 8.76 14.22 -1.18
CA THR A 19 7.96 14.22 0.06
C THR A 19 6.88 15.30 0.01
N TYR A 20 7.25 16.54 -0.34
CA TYR A 20 6.30 17.64 -0.48
C TYR A 20 5.17 17.35 -1.48
N LEU A 21 5.47 16.70 -2.61
CA LEU A 21 4.45 16.31 -3.59
C LEU A 21 3.49 15.24 -3.03
N VAL A 22 4.01 14.27 -2.27
CA VAL A 22 3.18 13.27 -1.57
C VAL A 22 2.32 13.94 -0.50
N ASP A 23 2.89 14.87 0.28
CA ASP A 23 2.17 15.66 1.30
C ASP A 23 0.99 16.39 0.66
N THR A 24 1.27 17.15 -0.40
CA THR A 24 0.28 17.95 -1.11
C THR A 24 -0.82 17.06 -1.70
N PHE A 25 -0.45 15.93 -2.31
CA PHE A 25 -1.44 14.98 -2.82
C PHE A 25 -2.32 14.43 -1.71
N TYR A 26 -1.73 14.00 -0.60
CA TYR A 26 -2.45 13.43 0.55
C TYR A 26 -3.42 14.44 1.15
N GLU A 27 -2.98 15.69 1.38
CA GLU A 27 -3.80 16.76 1.93
C GLU A 27 -4.95 17.16 1.00
N ALA A 28 -4.71 17.21 -0.31
CA ALA A 28 -5.71 17.57 -1.30
C ALA A 28 -6.83 16.53 -1.49
N GLN A 29 -6.67 15.29 -1.00
CA GLN A 29 -7.71 14.28 -1.14
C GLN A 29 -8.95 14.63 -0.30
N PRO A 30 -10.15 14.70 -0.90
CA PRO A 30 -11.39 15.07 -0.21
C PRO A 30 -11.90 13.98 0.74
N ALA A 31 -11.42 12.74 0.60
CA ALA A 31 -11.82 11.61 1.42
C ALA A 31 -11.00 11.52 2.72
N ASN A 32 -11.67 11.17 3.81
CA ASN A 32 -11.03 10.88 5.10
C ASN A 32 -10.49 9.44 5.19
N ARG A 33 -10.86 8.57 4.24
CA ARG A 33 -10.39 7.17 4.13
C ARG A 33 -9.08 7.11 3.36
N LYS A 34 -8.07 7.76 3.91
CA LYS A 34 -6.71 7.80 3.38
C LYS A 34 -5.74 7.52 4.52
N ILE A 35 -4.70 6.75 4.24
CA ILE A 35 -3.62 6.49 5.19
C ILE A 35 -2.28 6.83 4.57
N ARG A 36 -1.36 7.24 5.43
CA ARG A 36 0.03 7.48 5.09
C ARG A 36 0.91 6.63 6.01
N VAL A 37 1.82 5.86 5.43
CA VAL A 37 2.62 4.90 6.18
C VAL A 37 3.95 4.64 5.49
N HIS A 38 5.02 4.45 6.27
CA HIS A 38 6.28 3.94 5.72
C HIS A 38 6.10 2.53 5.16
N PHE A 39 6.71 2.28 4.00
CA PHE A 39 6.56 1.00 3.30
C PHE A 39 6.90 -0.23 4.18
N HIS A 40 8.01 -0.20 4.91
CA HIS A 40 8.42 -1.31 5.78
C HIS A 40 7.39 -1.62 6.88
N ARG A 41 6.75 -0.60 7.48
CA ARG A 41 5.71 -0.79 8.50
C ARG A 41 4.46 -1.43 7.90
N PHE A 42 4.12 -1.04 6.67
CA PHE A 42 3.02 -1.66 5.95
C PHE A 42 3.28 -3.15 5.69
N MET A 43 4.47 -3.50 5.19
CA MET A 43 4.81 -4.91 4.95
C MET A 43 4.81 -5.73 6.24
N HIS A 44 5.39 -5.21 7.33
CA HIS A 44 5.31 -5.87 8.64
C HIS A 44 3.87 -6.17 9.07
N ARG A 45 2.97 -5.19 8.90
CA ARG A 45 1.55 -5.39 9.19
C ARG A 45 0.93 -6.49 8.32
N VAL A 46 1.18 -6.48 7.00
CA VAL A 46 0.68 -7.51 6.08
C VAL A 46 1.16 -8.90 6.51
N HIS A 47 2.46 -9.04 6.81
CA HIS A 47 3.03 -10.30 7.31
C HIS A 47 2.36 -10.76 8.61
N ASP A 48 2.12 -9.85 9.55
CA ASP A 48 1.50 -10.20 10.83
C ASP A 48 0.02 -10.58 10.68
N GLU A 49 -0.74 -9.95 9.78
CA GLU A 49 -2.10 -10.39 9.47
C GLU A 49 -2.10 -11.77 8.79
N LEU A 50 -1.18 -12.02 7.85
CA LEU A 50 -1.06 -13.33 7.20
C LEU A 50 -0.74 -14.45 8.19
N LYS A 51 0.13 -14.20 9.18
CA LYS A 51 0.44 -15.18 10.24
C LYS A 51 -0.80 -15.58 11.06
N LYS A 52 -1.74 -14.65 11.28
CA LYS A 52 -3.00 -14.94 12.00
C LYS A 52 -3.97 -15.77 11.17
N LEU A 53 -3.75 -15.86 9.85
CA LEU A 53 -4.62 -16.50 8.88
C LEU A 53 -4.01 -17.80 8.31
N ASP A 54 -3.06 -18.42 9.01
CA ASP A 54 -2.29 -19.59 8.57
C ASP A 54 -3.13 -20.79 8.08
N LYS A 55 -4.38 -20.93 8.56
CA LYS A 55 -5.34 -21.97 8.17
C LYS A 55 -6.38 -21.53 7.14
N THR A 56 -6.26 -20.32 6.61
CA THR A 56 -7.16 -19.77 5.59
C THR A 56 -6.63 -20.14 4.20
N ALA A 57 -7.51 -20.58 3.29
CA ALA A 57 -7.10 -20.98 1.94
C ALA A 57 -6.51 -19.82 1.12
N ASN A 58 -7.13 -18.63 1.21
CA ASN A 58 -6.69 -17.42 0.51
C ASN A 58 -6.47 -16.26 1.51
N PRO A 59 -5.42 -16.31 2.35
CA PRO A 59 -5.25 -15.35 3.43
C PRO A 59 -5.00 -13.92 2.89
N LEU A 60 -4.39 -13.78 1.71
CA LEU A 60 -4.17 -12.48 1.07
C LEU A 60 -5.48 -11.79 0.65
N GLU A 61 -6.50 -12.52 0.22
CA GLU A 61 -7.81 -11.93 -0.13
C GLU A 61 -8.46 -11.33 1.11
N VAL A 62 -8.37 -12.02 2.26
CA VAL A 62 -8.87 -11.52 3.54
C VAL A 62 -8.09 -10.28 3.99
N VAL A 63 -6.76 -10.26 3.82
CA VAL A 63 -5.95 -9.06 4.11
C VAL A 63 -6.33 -7.90 3.20
N ALA A 64 -6.59 -8.16 1.91
CA ALA A 64 -7.06 -7.14 0.97
C ALA A 64 -8.41 -6.55 1.40
N ASP A 65 -9.35 -7.40 1.83
CA ASP A 65 -10.65 -6.96 2.34
C ASP A 65 -10.52 -6.11 3.62
N ILE A 66 -9.63 -6.50 4.54
CA ILE A 66 -9.32 -5.70 5.74
C ILE A 66 -8.81 -4.32 5.32
N LEU A 67 -7.79 -4.25 4.45
CA LEU A 67 -7.22 -2.97 3.99
C LEU A 67 -8.27 -2.10 3.28
N LYS A 68 -9.09 -2.70 2.41
CA LYS A 68 -10.17 -2.03 1.68
C LYS A 68 -11.27 -1.52 2.60
N SER A 69 -11.51 -2.18 3.72
CA SER A 69 -12.47 -1.72 4.74
C SER A 69 -11.96 -0.47 5.47
N GLU A 70 -10.64 -0.31 5.61
CA GLU A 70 -10.03 0.79 6.36
C GLU A 70 -9.77 2.03 5.51
N THR A 71 -9.35 1.85 4.25
CA THR A 71 -8.85 2.96 3.43
C THR A 71 -9.12 2.78 1.94
N ASP A 72 -9.35 3.90 1.26
CA ASP A 72 -9.48 3.95 -0.20
C ASP A 72 -8.15 4.38 -0.86
N ILE A 73 -7.27 5.04 -0.10
CA ILE A 73 -5.98 5.57 -0.59
C ILE A 73 -4.87 5.22 0.40
N ILE A 74 -3.78 4.65 -0.11
CA ILE A 74 -2.56 4.39 0.65
C ILE A 74 -1.43 5.20 0.05
N CYS A 75 -0.87 6.12 0.83
CA CYS A 75 0.33 6.87 0.47
C CYS A 75 1.54 6.24 1.17
N PHE A 76 2.41 5.60 0.40
CA PHE A 76 3.66 5.04 0.93
C PHE A 76 4.76 6.09 1.01
N GLU A 77 5.37 6.18 2.19
CA GLU A 77 6.66 6.85 2.35
C GLU A 77 7.79 5.85 2.14
N GLU A 78 8.87 6.30 1.49
CA GLU A 78 10.08 5.51 1.30
C GLU A 78 9.80 4.13 0.69
N PHE A 79 9.00 4.11 -0.39
CA PHE A 79 8.69 2.87 -1.09
C PHE A 79 9.97 2.25 -1.68
N PHE A 80 10.46 1.21 -1.00
CA PHE A 80 11.67 0.51 -1.37
C PHE A 80 11.51 -0.97 -1.04
N VAL A 81 11.43 -1.80 -2.09
CA VAL A 81 11.29 -3.26 -1.95
C VAL A 81 12.69 -3.86 -1.93
N GLN A 82 13.07 -4.44 -0.79
CA GLN A 82 14.41 -4.98 -0.56
C GLN A 82 14.55 -6.44 -0.96
N ASP A 83 13.49 -7.24 -0.78
CA ASP A 83 13.51 -8.67 -1.06
C ASP A 83 12.39 -9.12 -2.02
N ILE A 84 12.60 -10.28 -2.61
CA ILE A 84 11.68 -10.86 -3.60
C ILE A 84 10.36 -11.30 -2.97
N THR A 85 10.36 -11.65 -1.68
CA THR A 85 9.17 -12.11 -0.96
C THR A 85 8.16 -10.98 -0.79
N ASP A 86 8.62 -9.80 -0.37
CA ASP A 86 7.81 -8.59 -0.28
C ASP A 86 7.30 -8.16 -1.67
N ALA A 87 8.13 -8.30 -2.71
CA ALA A 87 7.70 -8.04 -4.09
C ALA A 87 6.56 -8.98 -4.53
N MET A 88 6.68 -10.28 -4.22
CA MET A 88 5.66 -11.28 -4.52
C MET A 88 4.36 -11.03 -3.74
N LEU A 89 4.46 -10.67 -2.46
CA LEU A 89 3.31 -10.33 -1.63
C LEU A 89 2.60 -9.08 -2.13
N LEU A 90 3.33 -8.01 -2.44
CA LEU A 90 2.74 -6.81 -3.03
C LEU A 90 2.03 -7.08 -4.34
N ARG A 91 2.59 -7.94 -5.18
CA ARG A 91 1.95 -8.36 -6.42
C ARG A 91 0.62 -9.06 -6.15
N GLY A 92 0.61 -10.04 -5.25
CA GLY A 92 -0.60 -10.77 -4.88
C GLY A 92 -1.66 -9.85 -4.26
N LEU A 93 -1.25 -8.95 -3.36
CA LEU A 93 -2.16 -7.99 -2.74
C LEU A 93 -2.78 -7.03 -3.76
N ARG A 94 -1.99 -6.56 -4.73
CA ARG A 94 -2.49 -5.72 -5.83
C ARG A 94 -3.49 -6.47 -6.73
N GLU A 95 -3.30 -7.76 -6.94
CA GLU A 95 -4.22 -8.59 -7.74
C GLU A 95 -5.54 -8.86 -6.98
N ALA A 96 -5.52 -8.84 -5.64
CA ALA A 96 -6.69 -9.06 -4.79
C ALA A 96 -7.53 -7.80 -4.50
N LEU A 97 -6.99 -6.59 -4.71
CA LEU A 97 -7.66 -5.30 -4.48
C LEU A 97 -8.44 -4.78 -5.70
#